data_AF-A0A2D6X1U2-F1
#
_entry.id   AF-A0A2D6X1U2-F1
#
_cell.length_a   1.000
_cell.length_b   1.000
_cell.length_c   1.000
_cell.angle_alpha   90.00
_cell.angle_beta   90.00
_cell.angle_gamma   90.00
#
_symmetry.space_group_name_H-M   'P 1'
#
loop_
_entity.id
_entity.type
_entity.pdbx_description
1 polymer ?
#
loop_
_entity_poly.entity_id
_entity_poly.type
_entity_poly.pdbx_seq_one_letter_code
_entity_poly.pdbx_strand_id
1 'polypeptide(L)'
;MPEYIYENPDTGEQVGVWQSVHEDHTYEIEGVTYNRVYTIPNASIDTRIDPNSASEFRDKAKGTLGDIWDQSAEASEKRAKQHDGEDPVKKQFFKDYSAKRKGAKHPKDPSRFS
;
A
#
# COMPACT_ATOMS: atom_id res chain seq x y z
N MET A 1 -25.62 -3.40 -17.16
CA MET A 1 -26.62 -3.53 -16.09
C MET A 1 -25.86 -3.63 -14.78
N PRO A 2 -25.64 -2.50 -14.09
CA PRO A 2 -24.97 -2.48 -12.79
C PRO A 2 -25.87 -3.04 -11.68
N GLU A 3 -25.25 -3.70 -10.71
CA GLU A 3 -25.90 -4.12 -9.45
C GLU A 3 -25.81 -2.96 -8.45
N TYR A 4 -26.95 -2.52 -7.91
CA TYR A 4 -27.00 -1.48 -6.88
C TYR A 4 -27.44 -2.09 -5.56
N ILE A 5 -26.78 -1.68 -4.48
CA ILE A 5 -27.08 -2.11 -3.12
C ILE A 5 -27.91 -1.03 -2.44
N TYR A 6 -29.05 -1.42 -1.90
CA TYR A 6 -29.95 -0.58 -1.13
C TYR A 6 -30.07 -1.12 0.28
N GLU A 7 -30.14 -0.23 1.27
CA GLU A 7 -30.29 -0.59 2.68
C GLU A 7 -31.60 -0.04 3.24
N ASN A 8 -32.34 -0.91 3.94
CA ASN A 8 -33.52 -0.51 4.69
C ASN A 8 -33.10 0.31 5.92
N PRO A 9 -33.57 1.56 6.09
CA PRO A 9 -33.20 2.40 7.24
C PRO A 9 -33.71 1.88 8.59
N ASP A 10 -34.77 1.06 8.63
CA ASP A 10 -35.41 0.56 9.83
C ASP A 10 -34.87 -0.81 10.28
N THR A 11 -34.53 -1.70 9.33
CA THR A 11 -34.05 -3.06 9.63
C THR A 11 -32.56 -3.29 9.36
N GLY A 12 -31.90 -2.41 8.61
CA GLY A 12 -30.51 -2.57 8.18
C GLY A 12 -30.29 -3.71 7.17
N GLU A 13 -31.38 -4.27 6.62
CA GLU A 13 -31.28 -5.31 5.60
C GLU A 13 -30.82 -4.73 4.26
N GLN A 14 -29.78 -5.33 3.69
CA GLN A 14 -29.22 -4.95 2.40
C GLN A 14 -29.80 -5.83 1.29
N VAL A 15 -30.35 -5.19 0.26
CA VAL A 15 -30.88 -5.87 -0.92
C VAL A 15 -30.09 -5.44 -2.16
N GLY A 16 -29.63 -6.43 -2.93
CA GLY A 16 -28.99 -6.22 -4.22
C GLY A 16 -30.05 -6.19 -5.32
N VAL A 17 -30.21 -5.05 -5.99
CA VAL A 17 -31.18 -4.87 -7.07
C VAL A 17 -30.42 -4.60 -8.37
N TRP A 18 -30.66 -5.44 -9.37
CA TRP A 18 -30.17 -5.26 -10.73
C TRP A 18 -31.03 -4.23 -11.44
N GLN A 19 -30.50 -3.03 -11.70
CA GLN A 19 -31.23 -1.97 -12.40
C GLN A 19 -30.55 -1.56 -13.70
N SER A 20 -31.37 -1.12 -14.65
CA SER A 20 -30.91 -0.51 -15.91
C SER A 20 -30.46 0.92 -15.67
N VAL A 21 -29.44 1.39 -16.39
CA VAL A 21 -28.82 2.72 -16.23
C VAL A 21 -29.80 3.87 -16.53
N HIS A 22 -30.92 3.58 -17.20
CA HIS A 22 -31.89 4.56 -17.68
C HIS A 22 -33.11 4.73 -16.77
N GLU A 23 -33.19 4.04 -15.63
CA GLU A 23 -34.32 4.12 -14.70
C GLU A 23 -34.01 5.01 -13.49
N ASP A 24 -35.05 5.68 -12.97
CA ASP A 24 -34.96 6.45 -11.72
C ASP A 24 -34.62 5.49 -10.57
N HIS A 25 -33.44 5.70 -9.97
CA HIS A 25 -32.82 4.79 -8.99
C HIS A 25 -33.46 4.89 -7.59
N THR A 26 -34.79 4.89 -7.51
CA THR A 26 -35.58 5.04 -6.29
C THR A 26 -36.26 3.71 -5.99
N TYR A 27 -35.88 3.05 -4.89
CA TYR A 27 -36.48 1.79 -4.45
C TYR A 27 -37.36 2.05 -3.22
N GLU A 28 -38.68 1.95 -3.42
CA GLU A 28 -39.68 2.08 -2.35
C GLU A 28 -40.47 0.77 -2.24
N ILE A 29 -40.46 0.17 -1.06
CA ILE A 29 -41.37 -0.92 -0.70
C ILE A 29 -42.21 -0.43 0.47
N GLU A 30 -43.54 -0.55 0.34
CA GLU A 30 -44.51 -0.29 1.43
C GLU A 30 -44.39 1.09 2.11
N GLY A 31 -43.93 2.11 1.38
CA GLY A 31 -43.79 3.49 1.88
C GLY A 31 -42.48 3.78 2.61
N VAL A 32 -41.52 2.84 2.60
CA VAL A 32 -40.17 3.04 3.14
C VAL A 32 -39.19 3.27 1.98
N THR A 33 -38.55 4.43 1.97
CA THR A 33 -37.53 4.79 0.99
C THR A 33 -36.20 4.16 1.37
N TYR A 34 -35.68 3.26 0.54
CA TYR A 34 -34.40 2.61 0.79
C TYR A 34 -33.25 3.51 0.32
N ASN A 35 -32.23 3.66 1.16
CA ASN A 35 -31.08 4.50 0.83
C ASN A 35 -30.06 3.71 0.00
N ARG A 36 -29.55 4.33 -1.07
CA ARG A 36 -28.49 3.72 -1.89
C ARG A 36 -27.19 3.67 -1.10
N VAL A 37 -26.67 2.47 -0.88
CA VAL A 37 -25.37 2.27 -0.24
C VAL A 37 -24.30 2.37 -1.32
N TYR A 38 -23.45 3.39 -1.19
CA TYR A 38 -22.25 3.50 -1.98
C TYR A 38 -21.19 2.63 -1.34
N THR A 39 -21.05 1.39 -1.83
CA THR A 39 -19.89 0.58 -1.44
C THR A 39 -18.64 1.31 -1.90
N ILE A 40 -17.76 1.65 -0.96
CA ILE A 40 -16.45 2.18 -1.30
C ILE A 40 -15.78 1.05 -2.10
N PRO A 41 -15.46 1.24 -3.40
CA PRO A 41 -14.79 0.22 -4.15
C PRO A 41 -13.55 -0.16 -3.36
N ASN A 42 -13.34 -1.46 -3.13
CA ASN A 42 -12.20 -1.99 -2.39
C ASN A 42 -10.91 -1.46 -3.02
N ALA A 43 -10.51 -0.26 -2.64
CA ALA A 43 -9.24 0.36 -2.92
C ALA A 43 -8.23 -0.28 -1.97
N SER A 44 -8.09 -1.60 -2.09
CA SER A 44 -6.81 -2.23 -1.81
C SER A 44 -5.88 -1.75 -2.92
N ILE A 45 -5.48 -0.49 -2.80
CA ILE A 45 -4.34 0.05 -3.51
C ILE A 45 -3.23 -0.94 -3.21
N ASP A 46 -2.62 -1.44 -4.27
CA ASP A 46 -1.39 -2.22 -4.31
C ASP A 46 -0.22 -1.43 -3.65
N THR A 47 -0.38 -1.14 -2.36
CA THR A 47 0.46 -0.32 -1.48
C THR A 47 1.55 -1.14 -0.83
N ARG A 48 1.46 -2.47 -0.93
CA ARG A 48 2.51 -3.35 -0.41
C ARG A 48 3.63 -3.40 -1.43
N ILE A 49 4.48 -2.39 -1.38
CA ILE A 49 5.77 -2.39 -2.09
C ILE A 49 6.53 -3.63 -1.62
N ASP A 50 6.89 -4.50 -2.56
CA ASP A 50 7.78 -5.62 -2.26
C ASP A 50 9.13 -5.03 -1.79
N PRO A 51 9.57 -5.32 -0.55
CA PRO A 51 10.76 -4.73 0.01
C PRO A 51 12.05 -5.17 -0.71
N ASN A 52 12.04 -6.24 -1.51
CA ASN A 52 13.16 -6.74 -2.30
C ASN A 52 13.18 -6.23 -3.75
N SER A 53 12.08 -5.64 -4.23
CA SER A 53 11.97 -5.15 -5.60
C SER A 53 12.40 -3.69 -5.74
N ALA A 54 13.55 -3.47 -6.36
CA ALA A 54 14.08 -2.13 -6.62
C ALA A 54 13.28 -1.35 -7.66
N SER A 55 12.58 -2.02 -8.59
CA SER A 55 11.70 -1.38 -9.58
C SER A 55 10.43 -0.84 -8.92
N GLU A 56 9.77 -1.68 -8.11
CA GLU A 56 8.58 -1.29 -7.35
C GLU A 56 8.86 -0.09 -6.42
N PHE A 57 10.02 -0.08 -5.77
CA PHE A 57 10.43 1.06 -4.95
C PHE A 57 10.57 2.34 -5.77
N ARG A 58 11.13 2.29 -6.99
CA ARG A 58 11.27 3.47 -7.85
C ARG A 58 9.94 4.02 -8.35
N ASP A 59 9.00 3.13 -8.67
CA ASP A 59 7.72 3.51 -9.27
C ASP A 59 6.69 3.95 -8.22
N LYS A 60 6.74 3.35 -7.03
CA LYS A 60 5.79 3.58 -5.94
C LYS A 60 6.29 4.57 -4.89
N ALA A 61 7.61 4.78 -4.71
CA ALA A 61 8.12 5.78 -3.79
C ALA A 61 7.83 7.19 -4.31
N LYS A 62 6.88 7.86 -3.67
CA LYS A 62 6.47 9.23 -3.97
C LYS A 62 6.56 10.05 -2.69
N GLY A 63 6.98 11.31 -2.82
CA GLY A 63 7.12 12.23 -1.71
C GLY A 63 8.32 13.17 -1.90
N THR A 64 8.63 13.91 -0.84
CA THR A 64 9.86 14.69 -0.75
C THR A 64 11.08 13.77 -0.61
N LEU A 65 12.28 14.32 -0.76
CA LEU A 65 13.51 13.54 -0.58
C LEU A 65 13.61 12.91 0.82
N GLY A 66 13.09 13.58 1.85
CA GLY A 66 13.01 13.04 3.21
C GLY A 66 12.08 11.82 3.27
N ASP A 67 10.88 11.94 2.71
CA ASP A 67 9.91 10.84 2.69
C ASP A 67 10.44 9.60 1.97
N ILE A 68 11.19 9.79 0.87
CA ILE A 68 11.84 8.69 0.15
C ILE A 68 12.93 8.01 1.01
N TRP A 69 13.67 8.79 1.82
CA TRP A 69 14.67 8.23 2.72
C TRP A 69 14.05 7.44 3.87
N ASP A 70 12.95 7.93 4.42
CA ASP A 70 12.21 7.23 5.47
C ASP A 70 11.58 5.94 4.92
N GLN A 71 10.96 5.99 3.74
CA GLN A 71 10.45 4.79 3.04
C GLN A 71 11.56 3.77 2.74
N SER A 72 12.75 4.24 2.37
CA SER A 72 13.92 3.36 2.16
C SER A 72 14.37 2.67 3.45
N ALA A 73 14.30 3.40 4.58
CA ALA A 73 14.67 2.86 5.88
C ALA A 73 13.68 1.79 6.34
N GLU A 74 12.37 2.05 6.23
CA GLU A 74 11.33 1.08 6.56
C GLU A 74 11.42 -0.19 5.71
N ALA A 75 11.69 -0.05 4.40
CA ALA A 75 11.90 -1.19 3.52
C ALA A 75 13.13 -2.01 3.92
N SER A 76 14.22 -1.35 4.33
CA SER A 76 15.43 -2.00 4.85
C SER A 76 15.16 -2.76 6.14
N GLU A 77 14.38 -2.20 7.07
CA GLU A 77 13.98 -2.89 8.29
C GLU A 77 13.08 -4.11 8.01
N LYS A 78 12.16 -4.01 7.04
CA LYS A 78 11.35 -5.14 6.59
C LYS A 78 12.22 -6.25 6.01
N ARG A 79 13.21 -5.92 5.18
CA ARG A 79 14.19 -6.91 4.65
C ARG A 79 15.02 -7.53 5.78
N ALA A 80 15.52 -6.74 6.72
CA ALA A 80 16.27 -7.25 7.86
C ALA A 80 15.42 -8.24 8.68
N LYS A 81 14.13 -7.95 8.93
CA LYS A 81 13.23 -8.88 9.61
C LYS A 81 13.01 -10.20 8.84
N GLN A 82 13.03 -10.16 7.51
CA GLN A 82 12.89 -11.35 6.65
C GLN A 82 14.19 -12.18 6.54
N HIS A 83 15.35 -11.55 6.74
CA HIS A 83 16.67 -12.13 6.55
C HIS A 83 17.48 -12.20 7.87
N ASP A 84 16.85 -12.60 8.96
CA ASP A 84 17.51 -12.88 10.26
C ASP A 84 18.32 -11.68 10.82
N GLY A 85 17.86 -10.46 10.56
CA GLY A 85 18.48 -9.21 11.02
C GLY A 85 19.48 -8.58 10.04
N GLU A 86 19.82 -9.24 8.93
CA GLU A 86 20.76 -8.71 7.92
C GLU A 86 20.07 -8.35 6.60
N ASP A 87 20.05 -7.06 6.24
CA ASP A 87 19.59 -6.63 4.93
C ASP A 87 20.68 -6.85 3.85
N PRO A 88 20.49 -7.75 2.87
CA PRO A 88 21.49 -8.05 1.83
C PRO A 88 21.79 -6.84 0.94
N VAL A 89 20.79 -5.98 0.68
CA VAL A 89 20.95 -4.76 -0.14
C VAL A 89 21.86 -3.76 0.57
N LYS A 90 21.66 -3.59 1.87
CA LYS A 90 22.47 -2.70 2.71
C LYS A 90 23.91 -3.19 2.85
N LYS A 91 24.11 -4.51 2.97
CA LYS A 91 25.45 -5.13 2.97
C LYS A 91 26.20 -4.89 1.67
N GLN A 92 25.52 -5.03 0.53
CA GLN A 92 26.12 -4.72 -0.78
C GLN A 92 26.46 -3.23 -0.90
N PHE A 93 25.56 -2.34 -0.47
CA PHE A 93 25.80 -0.89 -0.47
C PHE A 93 27.08 -0.51 0.30
N PHE A 94 27.30 -1.09 1.48
CA PHE A 94 28.52 -0.84 2.25
C PHE A 94 29.79 -1.38 1.59
N LYS A 95 29.72 -2.57 0.97
CA LYS A 95 30.83 -3.13 0.19
C LYS A 95 31.19 -2.23 -0.99
N ASP A 96 30.20 -1.80 -1.77
CA ASP A 96 30.40 -0.94 -2.93
C ASP A 96 30.94 0.44 -2.54
N TYR A 97 30.46 0.99 -1.42
CA TYR A 97 30.97 2.25 -0.88
C TYR A 97 32.46 2.12 -0.52
N SER A 98 32.83 1.06 0.18
CA SER A 98 34.23 0.77 0.55
C SER A 98 35.11 0.60 -0.69
N ALA A 99 34.66 -0.19 -1.67
CA ALA A 99 35.37 -0.39 -2.93
C ALA A 99 35.62 0.92 -3.69
N LYS A 100 34.61 1.79 -3.80
CA LYS A 100 34.72 3.09 -4.49
C LYS A 100 35.57 4.11 -3.73
N ARG A 101 35.67 3.99 -2.41
CA ARG A 101 36.43 4.92 -1.56
C ARG A 101 37.72 4.34 -1.00
N LYS A 102 38.37 3.45 -1.76
CA LYS A 102 39.68 2.88 -1.43
C LYS A 102 39.73 2.23 -0.04
N GLY A 103 38.67 1.53 0.34
CA GLY A 103 38.56 0.87 1.64
C GLY A 103 37.93 1.71 2.76
N ALA A 104 37.53 2.95 2.50
CA ALA A 104 36.89 3.78 3.52
C ALA A 104 35.49 3.26 3.86
N LYS A 105 35.27 2.90 5.13
CA LYS A 105 33.99 2.40 5.65
C LYS A 105 32.98 3.55 5.81
N HIS A 106 31.73 3.29 5.44
CA HIS A 106 30.64 4.27 5.56
C HIS A 106 30.42 4.64 7.06
N PRO A 107 30.11 5.90 7.42
CA PRO A 107 29.94 6.29 8.83
C PRO A 107 28.85 5.51 9.58
N LYS A 108 27.83 5.05 8.86
CA LYS A 108 26.72 4.23 9.39
C LYS A 108 26.95 2.70 9.25
N ASP A 109 28.15 2.29 8.84
CA ASP A 109 28.49 0.87 8.72
C ASP A 109 28.85 0.31 10.11
N PRO A 110 28.14 -0.71 10.62
CA PRO A 110 28.45 -1.31 11.93
C PRO A 110 29.87 -1.89 11.98
N SER A 111 30.43 -2.34 10.86
CA SER A 111 31.82 -2.84 10.78
C SER A 111 32.87 -1.76 10.96
N ARG A 112 32.50 -0.48 10.94
CA ARG A 112 33.42 0.64 11.17
C ARG A 112 33.82 0.79 12.65
N PHE A 113 32.94 0.38 13.55
CA PHE A 113 33.12 0.51 15.00
C PHE A 113 33.50 -0.81 15.68
N SER A 114 33.67 -1.87 14.87
CA SER A 114 34.16 -3.20 15.28
C SER A 114 35.63 -3.38 14.93
#